data_AF-A0A2S9GP18-F1
#
_entry.id   AF-A0A2S9GP18-F1
#
_cell.length_a   1.000
_cell.length_b   1.000
_cell.length_c   1.000
_cell.angle_alpha   90.00
_cell.angle_beta   90.00
_cell.angle_gamma   90.00
#
_symmetry.space_group_name_H-M   'P 1'
#
loop_
_entity.id
_entity.type
_entity.pdbx_description
1 polymer ?
#
loop_
_entity_poly.entity_id
_entity_poly.type
_entity_poly.pdbx_seq_one_letter_code
_entity_poly.pdbx_strand_id
1 'polypeptide(L)' 'KHGFGPFAPEIYRAPLSYPFRDAEFGGKELATDGELAARRAITVMDKQVGADNLAAVIIEPIQGEGGFIVPAEGFL' A
#
# COMPACT_ATOMS: atom_id res chain seq x y z
N LYS A 1 -13.78 8.85 -8.07
CA LYS A 1 -13.00 9.54 -9.14
C LYS A 1 -13.80 9.80 -10.43
N HIS A 2 -14.99 9.22 -10.61
CA HIS A 2 -15.78 9.47 -11.82
C HIS A 2 -16.24 10.93 -11.89
N GLY A 3 -16.09 11.58 -13.04
CA GLY A 3 -16.60 12.94 -13.31
C GLY A 3 -15.69 14.14 -12.99
N PHE A 4 -14.48 13.94 -12.43
CA PHE A 4 -13.61 15.04 -11.98
C PHE A 4 -12.21 15.06 -12.62
N GLY A 5 -12.03 14.36 -13.74
CA GLY A 5 -10.74 14.29 -14.43
C GLY A 5 -10.50 15.46 -15.42
N PRO A 6 -9.28 15.56 -15.98
CA PRO A 6 -8.12 14.71 -15.69
C PRO A 6 -7.45 15.08 -14.35
N PHE A 7 -6.94 14.07 -13.64
CA PHE A 7 -6.16 14.27 -12.42
C PHE A 7 -4.70 14.56 -12.77
N ALA A 8 -3.92 15.03 -11.78
CA ALA A 8 -2.47 15.16 -11.93
C ALA A 8 -1.85 13.82 -12.39
N PRO A 9 -0.98 13.84 -13.42
CA PRO A 9 -0.32 12.63 -13.93
C PRO A 9 0.77 12.14 -12.95
N GLU A 10 1.36 10.98 -13.26
CA GLU A 10 2.46 10.37 -12.49
C GLU A 10 2.16 10.09 -11.01
N ILE A 11 0.89 9.79 -10.69
CA ILE A 11 0.48 9.31 -9.37
C ILE A 11 0.11 7.83 -9.48
N TYR A 12 0.94 6.98 -8.86
CA TYR A 12 0.80 5.53 -8.82
C TYR A 12 0.21 5.05 -7.49
N ARG A 13 -0.22 3.79 -7.43
CA ARG A 13 -0.84 3.18 -6.25
C ARG A 13 -0.12 1.88 -5.91
N ALA A 14 0.19 1.69 -4.62
CA ALA A 14 0.73 0.46 -4.07
C ALA A 14 -0.29 -0.23 -3.15
N PRO A 15 -0.21 -1.56 -2.97
CA PRO A 15 -1.01 -2.27 -1.97
C PRO A 15 -0.60 -1.89 -0.54
N LEU A 16 -1.56 -1.92 0.38
CA LEU A 16 -1.38 -1.66 1.82
C LEU A 16 -1.36 -2.99 2.62
N SER A 17 -0.84 -2.97 3.85
CA SER A 17 -1.18 -3.98 4.86
C SER A 17 -2.55 -3.66 5.48
N TYR A 18 -3.51 -4.55 5.28
CA TYR A 18 -4.84 -4.49 5.89
C TYR A 18 -5.10 -5.83 6.58
N PRO A 19 -4.69 -6.01 7.85
CA PRO A 19 -4.70 -7.29 8.53
C PRO A 19 -6.02 -8.07 8.46
N PHE A 20 -7.15 -7.38 8.64
CA PHE A 20 -8.48 -8.02 8.56
C PHE A 20 -8.75 -8.65 7.18
N ARG A 21 -8.42 -7.95 6.09
CA ARG A 21 -8.62 -8.45 4.72
C ARG A 21 -7.48 -9.34 4.22
N ASP A 22 -6.25 -9.06 4.64
CA ASP A 22 -5.10 -9.91 4.34
C ASP A 22 -5.30 -11.30 4.95
N ALA A 23 -5.98 -11.42 6.10
CA ALA A 23 -6.36 -12.72 6.67
C ALA A 23 -7.35 -13.50 5.79
N GLU A 24 -8.26 -12.81 5.09
CA GLU A 24 -9.25 -13.42 4.19
C GLU A 24 -8.61 -13.94 2.90
N PHE A 25 -7.66 -13.19 2.32
CA PHE A 25 -7.17 -13.44 0.96
C PHE A 25 -5.71 -13.87 0.85
N GLY A 26 -4.86 -13.49 1.80
CA GLY A 26 -3.43 -13.84 1.85
C GLY A 26 -3.05 -14.73 3.03
N GLY A 27 -4.03 -15.11 3.85
CA GLY A 27 -3.84 -15.97 5.01
C GLY A 27 -3.24 -15.26 6.22
N LYS A 28 -3.09 -16.02 7.30
CA LYS A 28 -2.63 -15.49 8.60
C LYS A 28 -1.25 -14.84 8.52
N GLU A 29 -0.35 -15.40 7.71
CA GLU A 29 1.02 -14.88 7.54
C GLU A 29 0.99 -13.44 7.03
N LEU A 30 0.31 -13.16 5.92
CA LEU A 30 0.21 -11.80 5.38
C LEU A 30 -0.53 -10.84 6.34
N ALA A 31 -1.46 -11.35 7.14
CA ALA A 31 -2.19 -10.55 8.12
C ALA A 31 -1.32 -10.10 9.31
N THR A 32 -0.25 -10.82 9.62
CA THR A 32 0.59 -10.57 10.81
C THR A 32 2.03 -10.18 10.49
N ASP A 33 2.52 -10.48 9.29
CA ASP A 33 3.87 -10.15 8.84
C ASP A 33 3.82 -8.87 7.99
N GLY A 34 4.09 -7.73 8.62
CA GLY A 34 4.14 -6.44 7.94
C GLY A 34 5.30 -6.33 6.97
N GLU A 35 6.42 -7.01 7.21
CA GLU A 35 7.57 -6.99 6.29
C GLU A 35 7.22 -7.68 4.97
N LEU A 36 6.50 -8.81 5.03
CA LEU A 36 5.97 -9.48 3.84
C LEU A 36 5.03 -8.57 3.05
N ALA A 37 4.12 -7.87 3.73
CA ALA A 37 3.23 -6.90 3.10
C ALA A 37 3.99 -5.72 2.49
N ALA A 38 5.06 -5.24 3.13
CA ALA A 38 5.92 -4.16 2.64
C ALA A 38 6.68 -4.59 1.38
N ARG A 39 7.26 -5.80 1.37
CA ARG A 39 7.92 -6.36 0.18
C ARG A 39 6.98 -6.45 -1.02
N ARG A 40 5.69 -6.77 -0.79
CA ARG A 40 4.65 -6.74 -1.82
C ARG A 40 4.46 -5.32 -2.38
N ALA A 41 4.37 -4.31 -1.51
CA ALA A 41 4.24 -2.91 -1.92
C ALA A 41 5.48 -2.42 -2.70
N ILE A 42 6.68 -2.71 -2.19
CA ILE A 42 7.96 -2.37 -2.82
C ILE A 42 8.08 -3.01 -4.20
N THR A 43 7.72 -4.29 -4.35
CA THR A 43 7.74 -4.98 -5.65
C THR A 43 6.86 -4.29 -6.67
N VAL A 44 5.67 -3.82 -6.27
CA VAL A 44 4.77 -3.06 -7.15
C VAL A 44 5.39 -1.73 -7.56
N MET A 45 5.96 -0.97 -6.62
CA MET A 45 6.60 0.32 -6.90
C MET A 45 7.81 0.18 -7.83
N ASP A 46 8.68 -0.80 -7.56
CA ASP A 46 9.85 -1.10 -8.38
C ASP A 46 9.47 -1.49 -9.82
N LYS A 47 8.49 -2.38 -9.99
CA LYS A 47 8.12 -2.90 -11.31
C LYS A 47 7.29 -1.94 -12.14
N GLN A 48 6.51 -1.05 -11.52
CA GLN A 48 5.65 -0.12 -12.24
C GLN A 48 6.28 1.25 -12.47
N VAL A 49 7.15 1.71 -11.56
CA VAL A 49 7.74 3.06 -11.57
C VAL A 49 9.26 2.99 -11.69
N GLY A 50 9.89 2.13 -10.89
CA GLY A 50 11.34 2.07 -10.73
C GLY A 50 11.85 3.17 -9.80
N ALA A 51 12.84 2.85 -8.96
CA ALA A 51 13.32 3.75 -7.91
C ALA A 51 13.84 5.09 -8.45
N ASP A 52 14.52 5.09 -9.61
CA ASP A 52 15.08 6.29 -10.21
C ASP A 52 14.02 7.28 -10.73
N ASN A 53 12.78 6.81 -10.94
CA ASN A 53 11.66 7.65 -11.37
C ASN A 53 10.67 7.96 -10.22
N LEU A 54 10.95 7.49 -8.98
CA LEU A 54 10.05 7.64 -7.83
C LEU A 54 10.59 8.69 -6.86
N ALA A 55 10.01 9.90 -6.90
CA ALA A 55 10.45 10.99 -6.03
C ALA A 55 10.04 10.82 -4.55
N ALA A 56 8.87 10.22 -4.28
CA ALA A 56 8.34 10.11 -2.94
C ALA A 56 7.34 8.96 -2.79
N VAL A 57 7.24 8.45 -1.56
CA VAL A 57 6.14 7.60 -1.07
C VAL A 57 5.35 8.40 -0.03
N ILE A 58 4.03 8.47 -0.19
CA ILE A 58 3.13 9.14 0.75
C ILE A 58 2.24 8.08 1.39
N ILE A 59 2.24 8.01 2.72
CA ILE A 59 1.48 7.02 3.49
C ILE A 59 1.05 7.62 4.84
N GLU A 60 -0.17 7.29 5.28
CA GLU A 60 -0.61 7.57 6.66
C GLU A 60 -0.22 6.39 7.57
N PRO A 61 0.35 6.62 8.77
CA PRO A 61 0.72 5.53 9.68
C PRO A 61 -0.45 4.62 10.09
N ILE A 62 -1.64 5.22 10.17
CA ILE A 62 -2.94 4.56 10.32
C ILE A 62 -3.85 5.23 9.30
N GLN A 63 -4.50 4.47 8.42
CA GLN A 63 -5.42 5.06 7.43
C GLN A 63 -6.66 5.63 8.13
N GLY A 64 -6.92 6.92 8.00
CA GLY A 64 -8.10 7.57 8.61
C GLY A 64 -9.40 7.19 7.90
N GLU A 65 -9.79 8.00 6.91
CA GLU A 65 -11.02 7.80 6.10
C GLU A 65 -11.04 6.46 5.34
N GLY A 66 -9.87 5.82 5.19
CA GLY A 66 -9.75 4.46 4.64
C GLY A 66 -10.32 3.37 5.54
N GLY A 67 -10.64 3.66 6.80
CA GLY A 67 -11.32 2.76 7.73
C GLY A 67 -10.55 2.43 9.01
N PHE A 68 -9.74 3.36 9.54
CA PHE A 68 -8.93 3.16 10.76
C PHE A 68 -8.02 1.92 10.67
N ILE A 69 -7.35 1.74 9.53
CA ILE A 69 -6.53 0.55 9.27
C ILE A 69 -5.16 0.75 9.90
N VAL A 70 -4.89 -0.01 10.96
CA VAL A 70 -3.55 -0.18 11.53
C VAL A 70 -2.85 -1.28 10.73
N PRO A 71 -1.68 -1.01 10.11
CA PRO A 71 -0.96 -2.03 9.35
C PRO A 71 -0.38 -3.10 10.29
N ALA A 72 -0.07 -4.28 9.74
CA ALA A 72 0.70 -5.29 10.45
C ALA A 72 2.09 -4.72 10.84
N GLU A 73 2.61 -5.18 11.99
CA GLU A 73 3.90 -4.75 12.50
C GLU A 73 5.03 -5.06 11.50
N GLY A 74 5.91 -4.08 11.26
CA GLY A 74 7.00 -4.18 10.27
C GLY A 74 6.65 -3.70 8.86
N PHE A 75 5.42 -3.19 8.63
CA PHE A 75 5.03 -2.65 7.32
C PHE A 75 5.62 -1.26 7.01
N LEU A 76 5.74 -0.41 8.04
CA LEU A 76 6.36 0.92 7.97
C LEU A 76 7.81 0.82 8.44
#